data_AF-A0A5C7KYV5-F1
#
_entry.id   AF-A0A5C7KYV5-F1
#
_cell.length_a   1.000
_cell.length_b   1.000
_cell.length_c   1.000
_cell.angle_alpha   90.00
_cell.angle_beta   90.00
_cell.angle_gamma   90.00
#
_symmetry.space_group_name_H-M   'P 1'
#
loop_
_entity.id
_entity.type
_entity.pdbx_description
1 polymer ?
#
loop_
_entity_poly.entity_id
_entity_poly.type
_entity_poly.pdbx_seq_one_letter_code
_entity_poly.pdbx_strand_id
1 'polypeptide(L)'
;MAARSGIGSAINRTSDKRPVSIAMIYFLSLLLLASLPLQFVIPLFSAGEVPFARVLAAVIVAGFLVGALARRSLRLPEPVFAGLFGSFLLLSLASVLWADDRGLAFPKLIFLMNLFPLVFVWYDLSERHSARLLSLCRMAVLGAAVAAIIAIFFFAAQFIFGVGPTFHFILDQIFPFFLGHEFAALVREYPSLLVNLGGQTVLRATAVFPDPHVAAYFFGLSGFLSLGLFRTSSRSIYLWIAAILFLSDMLTFSRGGLIGLLAGAIVYVAVASKSPVFSRNRSRIAIFGSILLIIFLSPPVLSRFLTSFAVSDTSSIERITLWKEALRSIEENPMLGVGLGNYLSAARPLYSPGTPFYAHNLYLDIATEVGIIGLAMFLGIFLWAARVLLRARHSNPLAAPLAGAFALYLAHSLVETPLFSLHVSIILALLFALTLSLSRRATA
;
A
#
# COMPACT_ATOMS: atom_id res chain seq x y z
N MET A 1 -20.99 -17.94 -62.27
CA MET A 1 -20.83 -16.48 -62.12
C MET A 1 -21.87 -16.02 -61.11
N ALA A 2 -21.42 -15.61 -59.90
CA ALA A 2 -22.10 -14.81 -58.84
C ALA A 2 -23.53 -15.21 -58.36
N ALA A 3 -23.95 -15.05 -57.11
CA ALA A 3 -23.31 -14.81 -55.82
C ALA A 3 -24.39 -14.96 -54.72
N ARG A 4 -24.03 -15.67 -53.65
CA ARG A 4 -24.25 -15.37 -52.21
C ARG A 4 -25.60 -14.84 -51.71
N SER A 5 -26.19 -15.69 -50.87
CA SER A 5 -26.85 -15.41 -49.59
C SER A 5 -26.40 -14.14 -48.86
N GLY A 6 -27.36 -13.42 -48.28
CA GLY A 6 -27.06 -12.43 -47.24
C GLY A 6 -28.16 -11.43 -46.95
N ILE A 7 -29.10 -11.77 -46.05
CA ILE A 7 -29.70 -10.83 -45.08
C ILE A 7 -30.00 -11.70 -43.85
N GLY A 8 -29.12 -11.84 -42.86
CA GLY A 8 -28.43 -10.76 -42.17
C GLY A 8 -29.31 -10.31 -41.01
N SER A 9 -29.35 -11.14 -39.96
CA SER A 9 -30.09 -10.93 -38.73
C SER A 9 -29.88 -9.53 -38.19
N ALA A 10 -30.98 -8.78 -38.08
CA ALA A 10 -31.04 -7.48 -37.45
C ALA A 10 -30.54 -7.60 -36.01
N ILE A 11 -29.32 -7.10 -35.80
CA ILE A 11 -28.81 -6.37 -34.65
C ILE A 11 -29.78 -6.38 -33.45
N ASN A 12 -29.73 -7.44 -32.66
CA ASN A 12 -30.28 -7.41 -31.31
C ASN A 12 -29.22 -6.77 -30.40
N ARG A 13 -29.05 -5.45 -30.52
CA ARG A 13 -28.40 -4.63 -29.49
C ARG A 13 -29.41 -4.47 -28.35
N THR A 14 -29.62 -5.54 -27.59
CA THR A 14 -30.15 -5.38 -26.24
C THR A 14 -29.12 -4.54 -25.49
N SER A 15 -29.42 -3.26 -25.31
CA SER A 15 -28.78 -2.43 -24.29
C SER A 15 -28.83 -3.25 -23.01
N ASP A 16 -27.67 -3.74 -22.57
CA ASP A 16 -27.51 -4.56 -21.40
C ASP A 16 -27.86 -3.67 -20.19
N LYS A 17 -29.16 -3.57 -19.88
CA LYS A 17 -29.73 -2.83 -18.74
C LYS A 17 -29.39 -3.58 -17.45
N ARG A 18 -28.10 -3.82 -17.22
CA ARG A 18 -27.61 -4.37 -15.95
C ARG A 18 -27.42 -3.23 -14.97
N PRO A 19 -27.82 -3.41 -13.70
CA PRO A 19 -27.84 -2.33 -12.71
C PRO A 19 -26.46 -1.71 -12.43
N VAL A 20 -25.36 -2.44 -12.70
CA VAL A 20 -23.99 -1.90 -12.66
C VAL A 20 -23.17 -2.52 -13.79
N SER A 21 -22.68 -1.68 -14.71
CA SER A 21 -21.82 -2.14 -15.80
C SER A 21 -20.38 -2.33 -15.32
N ILE A 22 -19.69 -3.35 -15.86
CA ILE A 22 -18.26 -3.59 -15.55
C ILE A 22 -17.40 -2.40 -15.99
N ALA A 23 -17.84 -1.66 -17.02
CA ALA A 23 -17.21 -0.42 -17.44
C ALA A 23 -17.26 0.66 -16.35
N MET A 24 -18.38 0.76 -15.62
CA MET A 24 -18.51 1.68 -14.49
C MET A 24 -17.55 1.30 -13.35
N ILE A 25 -17.49 0.03 -12.95
CA ILE A 25 -16.55 -0.46 -11.91
C ILE A 25 -15.09 -0.15 -12.30
N TYR A 26 -14.74 -0.37 -13.56
CA TYR A 26 -13.41 -0.06 -14.09
C TYR A 26 -13.11 1.45 -14.06
N PHE A 27 -14.06 2.29 -14.49
CA PHE A 27 -13.92 3.74 -14.45
C PHE A 27 -13.75 4.25 -13.02
N LEU A 28 -14.59 3.79 -12.08
CA LEU A 28 -14.48 4.15 -10.67
C LEU A 28 -13.14 3.68 -10.08
N SER A 29 -12.64 2.51 -10.49
CA SER A 29 -11.30 2.03 -10.07
C SER A 29 -10.16 2.91 -10.61
N LEU A 30 -10.29 3.44 -11.84
CA LEU A 30 -9.34 4.42 -12.36
C LEU A 30 -9.39 5.71 -11.56
N LEU A 31 -10.60 6.21 -11.28
CA LEU A 31 -10.81 7.42 -10.47
C LEU A 31 -10.20 7.24 -9.08
N LEU A 32 -10.42 6.09 -8.43
CA LEU A 32 -9.88 5.77 -7.11
C LEU A 32 -8.35 5.86 -7.09
N LEU A 33 -7.69 5.24 -8.07
CA LEU A 33 -6.23 5.25 -8.15
C LEU A 33 -5.67 6.61 -8.56
N ALA A 34 -6.41 7.39 -9.36
CA ALA A 34 -6.04 8.74 -9.77
C ALA A 34 -6.11 9.72 -8.59
N SER A 35 -7.16 9.63 -7.79
CA SER A 35 -7.37 10.49 -6.62
C SER A 35 -6.64 9.97 -5.38
N LEU A 36 -6.16 8.73 -5.36
CA LEU A 36 -5.52 8.11 -4.19
C LEU A 36 -4.46 8.99 -3.51
N PRO A 37 -3.55 9.67 -4.23
CA PRO A 37 -2.54 10.52 -3.59
C PRO A 37 -3.10 11.81 -3.00
N LEU A 38 -4.34 12.19 -3.30
CA LEU A 38 -4.99 13.42 -2.85
C LEU A 38 -6.17 13.03 -1.94
N GLN A 39 -5.98 13.12 -0.63
CA GLN A 39 -6.86 12.51 0.38
C GLN A 39 -8.23 13.18 0.60
N PHE A 40 -8.84 13.82 -0.40
CA PHE A 40 -10.08 14.59 -0.23
C PHE A 40 -11.10 13.91 0.67
N VAL A 41 -11.64 14.68 1.62
CA VAL A 41 -12.60 14.18 2.59
C VAL A 41 -14.01 14.65 2.22
N ILE A 42 -14.99 13.76 2.41
CA ILE A 42 -16.40 14.06 2.26
C ILE A 42 -17.02 14.21 3.66
N PRO A 43 -17.67 15.34 3.97
CA PRO A 43 -18.46 15.45 5.18
C PRO A 43 -19.72 14.59 5.06
N LEU A 44 -19.91 13.65 5.98
CA LEU A 44 -21.11 12.81 6.07
C LEU A 44 -21.86 13.15 7.36
N PHE A 45 -23.13 13.53 7.22
CA PHE A 45 -23.98 14.06 8.30
C PHE A 45 -23.95 13.27 9.62
N SER A 46 -23.75 11.95 9.59
CA SER A 46 -23.75 11.08 10.77
C SER A 46 -22.42 10.37 11.06
N ALA A 47 -21.42 10.52 10.20
CA ALA A 47 -20.16 9.76 10.28
C ALA A 47 -18.91 10.65 10.29
N GLY A 48 -19.09 11.97 10.34
CA GLY A 48 -18.00 12.95 10.31
C GLY A 48 -17.33 13.03 8.94
N GLU A 49 -16.06 13.36 8.96
CA GLU A 49 -15.21 13.54 7.79
C GLU A 49 -14.65 12.18 7.30
N VAL A 50 -15.17 11.64 6.19
CA VAL A 50 -14.75 10.34 5.63
C VAL A 50 -13.92 10.48 4.36
N PRO A 51 -12.73 9.85 4.25
CA PRO A 51 -11.90 9.91 3.05
C PRO A 51 -12.65 9.43 1.79
N PHE A 52 -12.59 10.24 0.72
CA PHE A 52 -13.24 9.97 -0.57
C PHE A 52 -12.89 8.59 -1.13
N ALA A 53 -11.62 8.18 -0.99
CA ALA A 53 -11.16 6.87 -1.45
C ALA A 53 -11.86 5.70 -0.74
N ARG A 54 -12.27 5.84 0.54
CA ARG A 54 -13.05 4.79 1.25
C ARG A 54 -14.48 4.69 0.74
N VAL A 55 -15.10 5.85 0.46
CA VAL A 55 -16.44 5.92 -0.15
C VAL A 55 -16.40 5.27 -1.53
N LEU A 56 -15.43 5.65 -2.35
CA LEU A 56 -15.29 5.12 -3.70
C LEU A 56 -14.96 3.62 -3.70
N ALA A 57 -14.10 3.15 -2.79
CA ALA A 57 -13.86 1.73 -2.58
C ALA A 57 -15.14 0.98 -2.18
N ALA A 58 -15.95 1.53 -1.27
CA ALA A 58 -17.23 0.93 -0.88
C ALA A 58 -18.19 0.80 -2.07
N VAL A 59 -18.32 1.85 -2.88
CA VAL A 59 -19.17 1.86 -4.08
C VAL A 59 -18.68 0.84 -5.11
N ILE A 60 -17.37 0.75 -5.33
CA ILE A 60 -16.75 -0.24 -6.23
C ILE A 60 -17.06 -1.66 -5.76
N VAL A 61 -16.84 -1.96 -4.48
CA VAL A 61 -17.06 -3.29 -3.90
C VAL A 61 -18.54 -3.65 -3.91
N ALA A 62 -19.42 -2.75 -3.50
CA ALA A 62 -20.87 -2.96 -3.53
C ALA A 62 -21.37 -3.21 -4.96
N GLY A 63 -20.94 -2.38 -5.92
CA GLY A 63 -21.29 -2.56 -7.33
C GLY A 63 -20.77 -3.87 -7.92
N PHE A 64 -19.58 -4.31 -7.49
CA PHE A 64 -19.04 -5.62 -7.85
C PHE A 64 -19.89 -6.77 -7.30
N LEU A 65 -20.25 -6.74 -6.01
CA LEU A 65 -21.06 -7.76 -5.36
C LEU A 65 -22.47 -7.85 -5.96
N VAL A 66 -23.16 -6.71 -6.11
CA VAL A 66 -24.47 -6.63 -6.77
C VAL A 66 -24.39 -7.17 -8.21
N GLY A 67 -23.35 -6.78 -8.94
CA GLY A 67 -23.12 -7.29 -10.29
C GLY A 67 -22.85 -8.80 -10.32
N ALA A 68 -22.09 -9.34 -9.36
CA ALA A 68 -21.79 -10.76 -9.25
C ALA A 68 -23.05 -11.58 -8.92
N LEU A 69 -23.87 -11.10 -7.99
CA LEU A 69 -25.17 -11.68 -7.64
C LEU A 69 -26.14 -11.68 -8.83
N ALA A 70 -26.26 -10.54 -9.52
CA ALA A 70 -27.12 -10.42 -10.71
C ALA A 70 -26.69 -11.38 -11.84
N ARG A 71 -25.38 -11.63 -11.98
CA ARG A 71 -24.84 -12.59 -12.95
C ARG A 71 -24.84 -14.04 -12.44
N ARG A 72 -25.16 -14.27 -11.16
CA ARG A 72 -24.98 -15.55 -10.45
C ARG A 72 -23.61 -16.18 -10.69
N SER A 73 -22.58 -15.34 -10.81
CA SER A 73 -21.24 -15.76 -11.18
C SER A 73 -20.22 -14.87 -10.49
N LEU A 74 -19.45 -15.48 -9.59
CA LEU A 74 -18.31 -14.89 -8.91
C LEU A 74 -17.08 -15.70 -9.27
N ARG A 75 -16.07 -15.03 -9.86
CA ARG A 75 -14.78 -15.66 -10.15
C ARG A 75 -13.90 -15.53 -8.93
N LEU A 76 -13.70 -16.63 -8.22
CA LEU A 76 -12.76 -16.68 -7.12
C LEU A 76 -11.33 -16.85 -7.66
N PRO A 77 -10.34 -16.25 -6.99
CA PRO A 77 -8.93 -16.44 -7.32
C PRO A 77 -8.46 -17.86 -6.97
N GLU A 78 -7.18 -18.10 -7.17
CA GLU A 78 -6.52 -19.35 -6.83
C GLU A 78 -6.86 -19.79 -5.37
N PRO A 79 -7.24 -21.06 -5.14
CA PRO A 79 -7.81 -21.50 -3.87
C PRO A 79 -6.91 -21.27 -2.65
N VAL A 80 -5.59 -21.43 -2.77
CA VAL A 80 -4.68 -21.21 -1.64
C VAL A 80 -4.68 -19.75 -1.23
N PHE A 81 -4.62 -18.81 -2.18
CA PHE A 81 -4.77 -17.38 -1.87
C PHE A 81 -6.13 -17.07 -1.25
N ALA A 82 -7.21 -17.54 -1.88
CA ALA A 82 -8.57 -17.28 -1.40
C ALA A 82 -8.78 -17.80 0.03
N GLY A 83 -8.26 -19.00 0.32
CA GLY A 83 -8.29 -19.63 1.64
C GLY A 83 -7.51 -18.84 2.69
N LEU A 84 -6.24 -18.49 2.42
CA LEU A 84 -5.42 -17.73 3.37
C LEU A 84 -5.97 -16.32 3.62
N PHE A 85 -6.28 -15.59 2.55
CA PHE A 85 -6.79 -14.22 2.63
C PHE A 85 -8.18 -14.17 3.26
N GLY A 86 -9.08 -15.06 2.85
CA GLY A 86 -10.42 -15.19 3.41
C GLY A 86 -10.39 -15.59 4.88
N SER A 87 -9.54 -16.55 5.26
CA SER A 87 -9.43 -16.98 6.66
C SER A 87 -8.84 -15.89 7.56
N PHE A 88 -7.84 -15.14 7.09
CA PHE A 88 -7.32 -13.99 7.83
C PHE A 88 -8.41 -12.94 8.10
N LEU A 89 -9.21 -12.61 7.08
CA LEU A 89 -10.33 -11.68 7.20
C LEU A 89 -11.44 -12.20 8.11
N LEU A 90 -11.79 -13.48 7.99
CA LEU A 90 -12.79 -14.13 8.85
C LEU A 90 -12.33 -14.20 10.30
N LEU A 91 -11.06 -14.50 10.55
CA LEU A 91 -10.50 -14.52 11.89
C LEU A 91 -10.44 -13.11 12.50
N SER A 92 -10.09 -12.10 11.70
CA SER A 92 -10.14 -10.68 12.12
C SER A 92 -11.58 -10.22 12.44
N LEU A 93 -12.58 -10.75 11.74
CA LEU A 93 -13.99 -10.52 12.04
C LEU A 93 -14.41 -11.26 13.32
N ALA A 94 -14.05 -12.53 13.43
CA ALA A 94 -14.37 -13.35 14.60
C ALA A 94 -13.75 -12.79 15.87
N SER A 95 -12.56 -12.18 15.79
CA SER A 95 -11.86 -11.65 16.95
C SER A 95 -12.55 -10.49 17.64
N VAL A 96 -13.52 -9.85 16.98
CA VAL A 96 -14.42 -8.87 17.62
C VAL A 96 -15.31 -9.51 18.70
N LEU A 97 -15.60 -10.81 18.60
CA LEU A 97 -16.47 -11.49 19.56
C LEU A 97 -15.86 -11.57 20.96
N TRP A 98 -14.54 -11.77 21.03
CA TRP A 98 -13.76 -11.86 22.27
C TRP A 98 -12.87 -10.64 22.53
N ALA A 99 -13.05 -9.56 21.75
CA ALA A 99 -12.38 -8.29 21.99
C ALA A 99 -12.85 -7.65 23.30
N ASP A 100 -11.90 -7.23 24.14
CA ASP A 100 -12.18 -6.53 25.41
C ASP A 100 -12.98 -5.23 25.16
N ASP A 101 -12.52 -4.41 24.21
CA ASP A 101 -13.23 -3.24 23.71
C ASP A 101 -13.61 -3.44 22.23
N ARG A 102 -14.90 -3.72 22.00
CA ARG A 102 -15.46 -3.86 20.66
C ARG A 102 -15.47 -2.53 19.89
N GLY A 103 -15.56 -1.40 20.57
CA GLY A 103 -15.53 -0.06 19.99
C GLY A 103 -14.20 0.23 19.28
N LEU A 104 -13.08 -0.27 19.80
CA LEU A 104 -11.77 -0.19 19.15
C LEU A 104 -11.63 -1.15 17.96
N ALA A 105 -12.34 -2.28 18.00
CA ALA A 105 -12.28 -3.30 16.97
C ALA A 105 -13.02 -2.91 15.68
N PHE A 106 -14.21 -2.29 15.81
CA PHE A 106 -15.07 -1.97 14.67
C PHE A 106 -14.41 -1.07 13.60
N PRO A 107 -13.70 0.04 13.93
CA PRO A 107 -13.06 0.88 12.92
C PRO A 107 -12.04 0.12 12.07
N LYS A 108 -11.19 -0.69 12.70
CA LYS A 108 -10.20 -1.54 12.01
C LYS A 108 -10.89 -2.61 11.16
N LEU A 109 -11.96 -3.23 11.66
CA LEU A 109 -12.73 -4.23 10.91
C LEU A 109 -13.38 -3.61 9.67
N ILE A 110 -14.08 -2.49 9.82
CA ILE A 110 -14.71 -1.76 8.70
C ILE A 110 -13.65 -1.36 7.68
N PHE A 111 -12.46 -0.94 8.13
CA PHE A 111 -11.34 -0.62 7.25
C PHE A 111 -10.92 -1.83 6.39
N LEU A 112 -10.69 -3.00 7.02
CA LEU A 112 -10.33 -4.23 6.29
C LEU A 112 -11.43 -4.64 5.31
N MET A 113 -12.69 -4.69 5.76
CA MET A 113 -13.83 -5.09 4.92
C MET A 113 -14.13 -4.11 3.78
N ASN A 114 -13.71 -2.85 3.90
CA ASN A 114 -13.88 -1.84 2.85
C ASN A 114 -12.85 -1.97 1.73
N LEU A 115 -11.58 -2.21 2.07
CA LEU A 115 -10.48 -2.13 1.09
C LEU A 115 -10.04 -3.49 0.54
N PHE A 116 -10.01 -4.53 1.38
CA PHE A 116 -9.43 -5.81 0.99
C PHE A 116 -10.24 -6.55 -0.09
N PRO A 117 -11.57 -6.38 -0.18
CA PRO A 117 -12.32 -6.92 -1.31
C PRO A 117 -11.90 -6.38 -2.68
N LEU A 118 -11.22 -5.22 -2.75
CA LEU A 118 -10.70 -4.68 -4.01
C LEU A 118 -9.76 -5.65 -4.73
N VAL A 119 -9.06 -6.53 -4.01
CA VAL A 119 -8.23 -7.60 -4.61
C VAL A 119 -9.07 -8.47 -5.55
N PHE A 120 -10.25 -8.90 -5.11
CA PHE A 120 -11.16 -9.73 -5.90
C PHE A 120 -11.80 -8.95 -7.05
N VAL A 121 -12.14 -7.67 -6.83
CA VAL A 121 -12.69 -6.79 -7.88
C VAL A 121 -11.69 -6.64 -9.03
N TRP A 122 -10.44 -6.30 -8.72
CA TRP A 122 -9.42 -6.05 -9.72
C TRP A 122 -8.93 -7.35 -10.37
N TYR A 123 -8.93 -8.46 -9.64
CA TYR A 123 -8.73 -9.79 -10.21
C TYR A 123 -9.81 -10.12 -11.26
N ASP A 124 -11.11 -10.00 -10.94
CA ASP A 124 -12.20 -10.25 -11.91
C ASP A 124 -12.12 -9.31 -13.12
N LEU A 125 -11.75 -8.04 -12.93
CA LEU A 125 -11.52 -7.12 -14.05
C LEU A 125 -10.39 -7.58 -14.97
N SER A 126 -9.30 -8.10 -14.39
CA SER A 126 -8.16 -8.63 -15.13
C SER A 126 -8.51 -9.88 -15.94
N GLU A 127 -9.38 -10.72 -15.39
CA GLU A 127 -9.86 -11.96 -16.01
C GLU A 127 -10.79 -11.72 -17.20
N ARG A 128 -11.42 -10.55 -17.26
CA ARG A 128 -12.29 -10.15 -18.38
C ARG A 128 -11.51 -9.44 -19.48
N HIS A 129 -10.62 -8.53 -19.09
CA HIS A 129 -9.77 -7.80 -20.03
C HIS A 129 -8.39 -7.54 -19.41
N SER A 130 -7.40 -8.31 -19.85
CA SER A 130 -6.03 -8.25 -19.35
C SER A 130 -5.39 -6.86 -19.39
N ALA A 131 -5.78 -6.01 -20.35
CA ALA A 131 -5.30 -4.63 -20.47
C ALA A 131 -5.78 -3.70 -19.35
N ARG A 132 -6.93 -3.99 -18.70
CA ARG A 132 -7.51 -3.11 -17.67
C ARG A 132 -6.62 -3.01 -16.44
N LEU A 133 -6.07 -4.13 -15.99
CA LEU A 133 -5.22 -4.13 -14.81
C LEU A 133 -3.93 -3.32 -15.03
N LEU A 134 -3.33 -3.40 -16.22
CA LEU A 134 -2.18 -2.55 -16.59
C LEU A 134 -2.56 -1.07 -16.64
N SER A 135 -3.76 -0.72 -17.10
CA SER A 135 -4.24 0.68 -17.07
C SER A 135 -4.44 1.19 -15.65
N LEU A 136 -4.95 0.36 -14.73
CA LEU A 136 -5.03 0.69 -13.30
C LEU A 136 -3.63 0.96 -12.73
N CYS A 137 -2.63 0.13 -13.08
CA CYS A 137 -1.25 0.34 -12.65
C CYS A 137 -0.68 1.67 -13.17
N ARG A 138 -0.93 2.00 -14.44
CA ARG A 138 -0.50 3.29 -15.01
C ARG A 138 -1.11 4.46 -14.24
N MET A 139 -2.40 4.37 -13.90
CA MET A 139 -3.07 5.43 -13.17
C MET A 139 -2.51 5.59 -11.76
N ALA A 140 -2.29 4.48 -11.03
CA ALA A 140 -1.66 4.50 -9.72
C ALA A 140 -0.25 5.13 -9.76
N VAL A 141 0.56 4.75 -10.75
CA VAL A 141 1.92 5.28 -10.93
C VAL A 141 1.92 6.76 -11.31
N LEU A 142 0.99 7.21 -12.16
CA LEU A 142 0.86 8.63 -12.51
C LEU A 142 0.44 9.47 -11.31
N GLY A 143 -0.56 9.01 -10.54
CA GLY A 143 -0.96 9.67 -9.29
C GLY A 143 0.22 9.75 -8.31
N ALA A 144 0.95 8.66 -8.13
CA ALA A 144 2.12 8.64 -7.26
C ALA A 144 3.23 9.58 -7.74
N ALA A 145 3.44 9.71 -9.05
CA ALA A 145 4.40 10.66 -9.61
C ALA A 145 4.01 12.11 -9.27
N VAL A 146 2.73 12.46 -9.36
CA VAL A 146 2.24 13.79 -8.98
C VAL A 146 2.51 14.06 -7.50
N ALA A 147 2.18 13.12 -6.61
CA ALA A 147 2.47 13.27 -5.19
C ALA A 147 3.97 13.37 -4.90
N ALA A 148 4.81 12.60 -5.58
CA ALA A 148 6.26 12.68 -5.44
C ALA A 148 6.83 14.05 -5.87
N ILE A 149 6.30 14.63 -6.95
CA ILE A 149 6.65 15.99 -7.37
C ILE A 149 6.25 17.02 -6.31
N ILE A 150 5.04 16.91 -5.74
CA ILE A 150 4.58 17.78 -4.64
C ILE A 150 5.48 17.61 -3.41
N ALA A 151 5.86 16.38 -3.05
CA ALA A 151 6.75 16.09 -1.93
C ALA A 151 8.11 16.75 -2.11
N ILE A 152 8.72 16.61 -3.29
CA ILE A 152 10.01 17.23 -3.62
C ILE A 152 9.89 18.75 -3.64
N PHE A 153 8.79 19.30 -4.16
CA PHE A 153 8.55 20.73 -4.16
C PHE A 153 8.50 21.31 -2.74
N PHE A 154 7.71 20.71 -1.84
CA PHE A 154 7.65 21.12 -0.44
C PHE A 154 8.98 20.92 0.29
N PHE A 155 9.66 19.82 0.01
CA PHE A 155 11.01 19.58 0.53
C PHE A 155 12.00 20.66 0.06
N ALA A 156 11.95 21.08 -1.20
CA ALA A 156 12.84 22.12 -1.74
C ALA A 156 12.48 23.52 -1.23
N ALA A 157 11.19 23.82 -1.06
CA ALA A 157 10.69 25.11 -0.59
C ALA A 157 11.26 25.51 0.77
N GLN A 158 11.53 24.54 1.65
CA GLN A 158 12.14 24.79 2.97
C GLN A 158 13.50 25.49 2.90
N PHE A 159 14.27 25.31 1.81
CA PHE A 159 15.59 25.91 1.64
C PHE A 159 15.51 27.35 1.11
N ILE A 160 14.34 27.79 0.63
CA ILE A 160 14.09 29.15 0.14
C ILE A 160 13.35 29.95 1.21
N PHE A 161 12.29 29.39 1.78
CA PHE A 161 11.38 30.07 2.72
C PHE A 161 11.64 29.74 4.19
N GLY A 162 12.53 28.80 4.47
CA GLY A 162 12.81 28.30 5.81
C GLY A 162 11.87 27.14 6.21
N VAL A 163 12.36 26.33 7.16
CA VAL A 163 11.66 25.13 7.65
C VAL A 163 10.35 25.48 8.35
N GLY A 164 10.38 26.45 9.26
CA GLY A 164 9.19 26.87 10.04
C GLY A 164 8.03 27.35 9.15
N PRO A 165 8.24 28.35 8.28
CA PRO A 165 7.18 28.84 7.39
C PRO A 165 6.63 27.75 6.46
N THR A 166 7.51 26.91 5.90
CA THR A 166 7.07 25.80 5.03
C THR A 166 6.27 24.76 5.79
N PHE A 167 6.72 24.40 7.01
CA PHE A 167 6.01 23.47 7.89
C PHE A 167 4.62 23.98 8.25
N HIS A 168 4.48 25.23 8.69
CA HIS A 168 3.18 25.82 9.01
C HIS A 168 2.28 25.97 7.79
N PHE A 169 2.82 26.32 6.62
CA PHE A 169 2.03 26.36 5.40
C PHE A 169 1.41 25.00 5.08
N ILE A 170 2.20 23.92 5.15
CA ILE A 170 1.70 22.56 4.89
C ILE A 170 0.66 22.18 5.94
N LEU A 171 0.99 22.37 7.21
CA LEU A 171 0.20 21.86 8.31
C LEU A 171 -1.08 22.65 8.54
N ASP A 172 -1.07 23.97 8.32
CA ASP A 172 -2.20 24.84 8.61
C ASP A 172 -3.03 25.20 7.37
N GLN A 173 -2.48 25.10 6.16
CA GLN A 173 -3.21 25.43 4.92
C GLN A 173 -3.48 24.20 4.05
N ILE A 174 -2.47 23.36 3.82
CA ILE A 174 -2.59 22.22 2.90
C ILE A 174 -3.35 21.06 3.56
N PHE A 175 -2.96 20.68 4.77
CA PHE A 175 -3.53 19.51 5.46
C PHE A 175 -5.02 19.64 5.74
N PRO A 176 -5.57 20.75 6.28
CA PRO A 176 -7.01 20.85 6.50
C PRO A 176 -7.83 20.69 5.21
N PHE A 177 -7.32 21.18 4.08
CA PHE A 177 -8.00 21.06 2.79
C PHE A 177 -8.04 19.61 2.27
N PHE A 178 -6.96 18.85 2.42
CA PHE A 178 -6.89 17.48 1.91
C PHE A 178 -7.35 16.44 2.93
N LEU A 179 -7.04 16.61 4.21
CA LEU A 179 -7.26 15.63 5.28
C LEU A 179 -8.55 15.85 6.06
N GLY A 180 -9.24 16.97 5.86
CA GLY A 180 -10.32 17.41 6.74
C GLY A 180 -9.81 18.08 8.01
N HIS A 181 -10.68 18.81 8.69
CA HIS A 181 -10.33 19.58 9.89
C HIS A 181 -10.00 18.68 11.08
N GLU A 182 -10.74 17.60 11.30
CA GLU A 182 -10.56 16.74 12.47
C GLU A 182 -9.22 15.98 12.39
N PHE A 183 -8.96 15.34 11.24
CA PHE A 183 -7.74 14.57 11.07
C PHE A 183 -6.50 15.48 10.95
N ALA A 184 -6.61 16.66 10.31
CA ALA A 184 -5.52 17.63 10.31
C ALA A 184 -5.20 18.16 11.71
N ALA A 185 -6.19 18.31 12.59
CA ALA A 185 -5.96 18.68 13.98
C ALA A 185 -5.16 17.61 14.74
N LEU A 186 -5.47 16.33 14.52
CA LEU A 186 -4.70 15.22 15.10
C LEU A 186 -3.24 15.21 14.61
N VAL A 187 -3.03 15.45 13.31
CA VAL A 187 -1.67 15.56 12.73
C VAL A 187 -0.92 16.78 13.28
N ARG A 188 -1.62 17.87 13.61
CA ARG A 188 -1.04 19.05 14.29
C ARG A 188 -0.58 18.73 15.70
N GLU A 189 -1.34 17.93 16.42
CA GLU A 189 -1.03 17.55 17.80
C GLU A 189 0.19 16.60 17.87
N TYR A 190 0.31 15.70 16.88
CA TYR A 190 1.40 14.71 16.80
C TYR A 190 2.19 14.80 15.48
N PRO A 191 2.92 15.90 15.20
CA PRO A 191 3.56 16.10 13.91
C PRO A 191 4.83 15.26 13.75
N SER A 192 4.86 14.40 12.73
CA SER A 192 6.02 13.57 12.37
C SER A 192 6.81 14.10 11.15
N LEU A 193 6.45 15.29 10.65
CA LEU A 193 6.96 15.88 9.41
C LEU A 193 8.40 16.39 9.48
N LEU A 194 8.95 16.59 10.68
CA LEU A 194 10.31 17.10 10.88
C LEU A 194 11.26 15.97 11.28
N VAL A 195 12.52 16.08 10.90
CA VAL A 195 13.59 15.17 11.31
C VAL A 195 14.86 15.95 11.62
N ASN A 196 15.59 15.53 12.65
CA ASN A 196 16.91 16.09 12.94
C ASN A 196 18.00 15.28 12.22
N LEU A 197 18.81 15.96 11.41
CA LEU A 197 19.93 15.42 10.66
C LEU A 197 21.20 16.15 11.09
N GLY A 198 22.04 15.50 11.89
CA GLY A 198 23.34 16.06 12.31
C GLY A 198 23.21 17.42 13.02
N GLY A 199 22.17 17.60 13.84
CA GLY A 199 21.89 18.85 14.56
C GLY A 199 21.01 19.84 13.79
N GLN A 200 20.72 19.60 12.51
CA GLN A 200 19.82 20.46 11.73
C GLN A 200 18.43 19.83 11.59
N THR A 201 17.40 20.59 11.94
CA THR A 201 16.01 20.17 11.73
C THR A 201 15.59 20.47 10.30
N VAL A 202 15.13 19.45 9.57
CA VAL A 202 14.63 19.56 8.20
C VAL A 202 13.23 18.97 8.07
N LEU A 203 12.46 19.49 7.12
CA LEU A 203 11.19 18.93 6.70
C LEU A 203 11.40 17.66 5.88
N ARG A 204 10.58 16.63 6.12
CA ARG A 204 10.56 15.35 5.41
C ARG A 204 9.66 15.46 4.16
N ALA A 205 10.00 14.76 3.09
CA ALA A 205 9.25 14.82 1.83
C ALA A 205 7.92 14.03 1.88
N THR A 206 6.84 14.64 2.38
CA THR A 206 5.55 13.94 2.62
C THR A 206 4.42 14.28 1.66
N ALA A 207 4.55 15.26 0.77
CA ALA A 207 3.44 15.77 -0.04
C ALA A 207 2.22 16.14 0.82
N VAL A 208 1.06 15.51 0.57
CA VAL A 208 -0.19 15.66 1.33
C VAL A 208 -0.45 14.47 2.26
N PHE A 209 0.52 13.55 2.40
CA PHE A 209 0.39 12.42 3.31
C PHE A 209 0.50 12.93 4.76
N PRO A 210 -0.36 12.44 5.68
CA PRO A 210 -0.37 12.87 7.08
C PRO A 210 0.89 12.45 7.83
N ASP A 211 1.62 11.47 7.29
CA ASP A 211 2.79 10.87 7.92
C ASP A 211 3.84 10.46 6.87
N PRO A 212 5.14 10.75 7.10
CA PRO A 212 6.24 10.42 6.18
C PRO A 212 6.46 8.92 6.00
N HIS A 213 6.11 8.09 6.97
CA HIS A 213 6.25 6.64 6.86
C HIS A 213 5.21 6.09 5.87
N VAL A 214 3.97 6.60 5.92
CA VAL A 214 2.93 6.30 4.92
C VAL A 214 3.37 6.78 3.53
N ALA A 215 3.92 7.99 3.42
CA ALA A 215 4.45 8.51 2.16
C ALA A 215 5.56 7.61 1.59
N ALA A 216 6.51 7.19 2.43
CA ALA A 216 7.59 6.27 2.06
C ALA A 216 7.06 4.94 1.50
N TYR A 217 6.12 4.28 2.21
CA TYR A 217 5.47 3.07 1.67
C TYR A 217 4.83 3.32 0.31
N PHE A 218 4.05 4.40 0.18
CA PHE A 218 3.32 4.68 -1.04
C PHE A 218 4.26 4.93 -2.22
N PHE A 219 5.32 5.72 -2.02
CA PHE A 219 6.32 6.01 -3.03
C PHE A 219 7.14 4.77 -3.39
N GLY A 220 7.63 4.02 -2.40
CA GLY A 220 8.42 2.81 -2.63
C GLY A 220 7.65 1.73 -3.39
N LEU A 221 6.41 1.40 -2.96
CA LEU A 221 5.56 0.42 -3.64
C LEU A 221 5.22 0.86 -5.07
N SER A 222 4.88 2.14 -5.26
CA SER A 222 4.58 2.70 -6.59
C SER A 222 5.82 2.77 -7.48
N GLY A 223 7.01 2.98 -6.90
CA GLY A 223 8.29 2.98 -7.61
C GLY A 223 8.59 1.61 -8.21
N PHE A 224 8.41 0.53 -7.43
CA PHE A 224 8.50 -0.83 -7.96
C PHE A 224 7.42 -1.13 -9.00
N LEU A 225 6.19 -0.65 -8.82
CA LEU A 225 5.15 -0.78 -9.84
C LEU A 225 5.54 -0.07 -11.16
N SER A 226 6.14 1.11 -11.06
CA SER A 226 6.68 1.85 -12.21
C SER A 226 7.81 1.08 -12.91
N LEU A 227 8.72 0.44 -12.16
CA LEU A 227 9.70 -0.48 -12.75
C LEU A 227 9.03 -1.64 -13.51
N GLY A 228 7.89 -2.15 -13.02
CA GLY A 228 7.10 -3.15 -13.74
C GLY A 228 6.54 -2.64 -15.06
N LEU A 229 6.03 -1.41 -15.10
CA LEU A 229 5.58 -0.75 -16.33
C LEU A 229 6.74 -0.49 -17.30
N PHE A 230 7.92 -0.10 -16.79
CA PHE A 230 9.13 0.01 -17.61
C PHE A 230 9.49 -1.34 -18.25
N ARG A 231 9.55 -2.42 -17.47
CA ARG A 231 9.92 -3.74 -18.00
C ARG A 231 8.93 -4.30 -19.00
N THR A 232 7.65 -3.93 -18.86
CA THR A 232 6.58 -4.38 -19.78
C THR A 232 6.57 -3.57 -21.07
N SER A 233 6.84 -2.26 -21.02
CA SER A 233 6.70 -1.36 -22.17
C SER A 233 8.02 -0.90 -22.80
N SER A 234 9.14 -1.08 -22.10
CA SER A 234 10.47 -0.52 -22.39
C SER A 234 10.51 1.02 -22.55
N ARG A 235 9.48 1.75 -22.11
CA ARG A 235 9.43 3.21 -22.19
C ARG A 235 10.17 3.84 -21.01
N SER A 236 11.24 4.60 -21.28
CA SER A 236 12.10 5.21 -20.26
C SER A 236 11.38 6.18 -19.31
N ILE A 237 10.23 6.73 -19.69
CA ILE A 237 9.42 7.58 -18.79
C ILE A 237 9.12 6.88 -17.45
N TYR A 238 8.89 5.57 -17.46
CA TYR A 238 8.63 4.81 -16.23
C TYR A 238 9.89 4.60 -15.35
N LEU A 239 11.10 4.69 -15.92
CA LEU A 239 12.32 4.75 -15.12
C LEU A 239 12.46 6.12 -14.44
N TRP A 240 12.15 7.21 -15.15
CA TRP A 240 12.17 8.55 -14.56
C TRP A 240 11.13 8.71 -13.45
N ILE A 241 9.91 8.18 -13.66
CA ILE A 241 8.90 8.14 -12.61
C ILE A 241 9.38 7.30 -11.42
N ALA A 242 9.96 6.12 -11.66
CA ALA A 242 10.54 5.32 -10.58
C ALA A 242 11.67 6.04 -9.83
N ALA A 243 12.52 6.81 -10.53
CA ALA A 243 13.59 7.60 -9.93
C ALA A 243 13.03 8.65 -8.96
N ILE A 244 12.04 9.43 -9.41
CA ILE A 244 11.40 10.46 -8.61
C ILE A 244 10.67 9.85 -7.39
N LEU A 245 10.04 8.69 -7.56
CA LEU A 245 9.38 7.97 -6.47
C LEU A 245 10.38 7.47 -5.42
N PHE A 246 11.45 6.78 -5.83
CA PHE A 246 12.46 6.30 -4.88
C PHE A 246 13.25 7.44 -4.23
N LEU A 247 13.50 8.54 -4.95
CA LEU A 247 14.07 9.75 -4.37
C LEU A 247 13.13 10.34 -3.30
N SER A 248 11.82 10.43 -3.58
CA SER A 248 10.85 10.95 -2.61
C SER A 248 10.75 10.06 -1.38
N ASP A 249 10.79 8.73 -1.55
CA ASP A 249 10.89 7.76 -0.44
C ASP A 249 12.15 8.03 0.41
N MET A 250 13.33 8.16 -0.20
CA MET A 250 14.57 8.47 0.51
C MET A 250 14.51 9.81 1.27
N LEU A 251 13.93 10.85 0.65
CA LEU A 251 13.77 12.19 1.24
C LEU A 251 12.68 12.25 2.33
N THR A 252 11.90 11.19 2.53
CA THR A 252 11.09 11.06 3.75
C THR A 252 11.96 10.85 4.98
N PHE A 253 13.21 10.37 4.81
CA PHE A 253 14.09 9.94 5.88
C PHE A 253 13.42 8.96 6.85
N SER A 254 12.46 8.16 6.38
CA SER A 254 11.88 7.05 7.13
C SER A 254 12.89 5.93 7.23
N ARG A 255 13.29 5.55 8.44
CA ARG A 255 14.20 4.40 8.69
C ARG A 255 13.64 3.12 8.08
N GLY A 256 12.35 2.86 8.33
CA GLY A 256 11.64 1.74 7.75
C GLY A 256 11.55 1.81 6.22
N GLY A 257 11.35 3.02 5.67
CA GLY A 257 11.38 3.26 4.22
C GLY A 257 12.72 2.88 3.59
N LEU A 258 13.83 3.36 4.17
CA LEU A 258 15.18 3.05 3.71
C LEU A 258 15.52 1.55 3.80
N ILE A 259 15.19 0.91 4.92
CA ILE A 259 15.35 -0.56 5.09
C ILE A 259 14.49 -1.31 4.06
N GLY A 260 13.25 -0.87 3.87
CA GLY A 260 12.31 -1.41 2.90
C GLY A 260 12.82 -1.28 1.46
N LEU A 261 13.32 -0.11 1.07
CA LEU A 261 13.93 0.13 -0.25
C LEU A 261 15.13 -0.78 -0.49
N LEU A 262 16.01 -0.91 0.50
CA LEU A 262 17.18 -1.79 0.38
C LEU A 262 16.76 -3.25 0.21
N ALA A 263 15.87 -3.76 1.06
CA ALA A 263 15.34 -5.12 0.96
C ALA A 263 14.63 -5.35 -0.38
N GLY A 264 13.78 -4.40 -0.80
CA GLY A 264 13.07 -4.43 -2.07
C GLY A 264 14.03 -4.44 -3.27
N ALA A 265 15.09 -3.62 -3.23
CA ALA A 265 16.09 -3.56 -4.29
C ALA A 265 16.88 -4.87 -4.38
N ILE A 266 17.30 -5.44 -3.25
CA ILE A 266 18.00 -6.74 -3.20
C ILE A 266 17.13 -7.83 -3.82
N VAL A 267 15.87 -7.95 -3.38
CA VAL A 267 14.94 -8.96 -3.90
C VAL A 267 14.62 -8.71 -5.38
N TYR A 268 14.40 -7.45 -5.77
CA TYR A 268 14.21 -7.09 -7.17
C TYR A 268 15.38 -7.56 -8.03
N VAL A 269 16.63 -7.25 -7.66
CA VAL A 269 17.83 -7.65 -8.42
C VAL A 269 17.97 -9.17 -8.44
N ALA A 270 17.79 -9.85 -7.30
CA ALA A 270 17.88 -11.30 -7.21
C ALA A 270 16.90 -12.01 -8.17
N VAL A 271 15.64 -11.56 -8.21
CA VAL A 271 14.60 -12.12 -9.09
C VAL A 271 14.80 -11.66 -10.55
N ALA A 272 15.16 -10.39 -10.76
CA ALA A 272 15.36 -9.80 -12.08
C ALA A 272 16.53 -10.43 -12.84
N SER A 273 17.64 -10.73 -12.16
CA SER A 273 18.86 -11.29 -12.74
C SER A 273 18.63 -12.60 -13.49
N LYS A 274 17.56 -13.31 -13.17
CA LYS A 274 17.17 -14.59 -13.78
C LYS A 274 16.23 -14.43 -14.99
N SER A 275 15.76 -13.22 -15.28
CA SER A 275 14.79 -12.95 -16.34
C SER A 275 15.49 -12.59 -17.67
N PRO A 276 15.11 -13.17 -18.82
CA PRO A 276 15.69 -12.80 -20.12
C PRO A 276 15.40 -11.34 -20.50
N VAL A 277 14.31 -10.74 -20.00
CA VAL A 277 14.00 -9.31 -20.22
C VAL A 277 15.03 -8.40 -19.55
N PHE A 278 15.70 -8.87 -18.49
CA PHE A 278 16.73 -8.10 -17.79
C PHE A 278 17.97 -7.89 -18.66
N SER A 279 18.34 -8.85 -19.52
CA SER A 279 19.53 -8.71 -20.38
C SER A 279 19.38 -7.58 -21.39
N ARG A 280 18.17 -7.37 -21.95
CA ARG A 280 17.88 -6.32 -22.95
C ARG A 280 18.08 -4.90 -22.42
N ASN A 281 17.73 -4.66 -21.16
CA ASN A 281 17.77 -3.33 -20.54
C ASN A 281 18.82 -3.22 -19.42
N ARG A 282 19.79 -4.16 -19.36
CA ARG A 282 20.75 -4.29 -18.26
C ARG A 282 21.53 -3.01 -18.00
N SER A 283 22.04 -2.37 -19.05
CA SER A 283 22.82 -1.13 -18.92
C SER A 283 22.00 0.01 -18.33
N ARG A 284 20.77 0.22 -18.82
CA ARG A 284 19.86 1.26 -18.30
C ARG A 284 19.49 1.02 -16.84
N ILE A 285 19.20 -0.24 -16.48
CA ILE A 285 18.87 -0.62 -15.09
C ILE A 285 20.10 -0.46 -14.19
N ALA A 286 21.30 -0.81 -14.67
CA ALA A 286 22.53 -0.66 -13.92
C ALA A 286 22.84 0.82 -13.67
N ILE A 287 22.78 1.68 -14.70
CA ILE A 287 22.99 3.13 -14.56
C ILE A 287 21.97 3.73 -13.58
N PHE A 288 20.70 3.41 -13.77
CA PHE A 288 19.62 3.83 -12.85
C PHE A 288 19.90 3.40 -11.40
N GLY A 289 20.25 2.13 -11.20
CA GLY A 289 20.58 1.58 -9.87
C GLY A 289 21.81 2.24 -9.25
N SER A 290 22.85 2.53 -10.04
CA SER A 290 24.05 3.23 -9.58
C SER A 290 23.75 4.65 -9.13
N ILE A 291 22.93 5.39 -9.87
CA ILE A 291 22.52 6.75 -9.47
C ILE A 291 21.76 6.72 -8.14
N LEU A 292 20.79 5.80 -7.99
CA LEU A 292 20.06 5.66 -6.72
C LEU A 292 20.96 5.22 -5.57
N LEU A 293 21.94 4.34 -5.83
CA LEU A 293 22.90 3.93 -4.82
C LEU A 293 23.78 5.10 -4.36
N ILE A 294 24.24 5.95 -5.29
CA ILE A 294 25.00 7.17 -4.95
C ILE A 294 24.17 8.09 -4.05
N ILE A 295 22.89 8.29 -4.37
CA ILE A 295 21.97 9.09 -3.54
C ILE A 295 21.77 8.44 -2.17
N PHE A 296 21.58 7.12 -2.10
CA PHE A 296 21.43 6.37 -0.85
C PHE A 296 22.65 6.53 0.06
N LEU A 297 23.85 6.51 -0.54
CA LEU A 297 25.12 6.62 0.18
C LEU A 297 25.46 8.07 0.57
N SER A 298 24.64 9.07 0.21
CA SER A 298 24.84 10.44 0.64
C SER A 298 24.75 10.56 2.17
N PRO A 299 25.53 11.47 2.82
CA PRO A 299 25.57 11.55 4.28
C PRO A 299 24.21 11.69 4.99
N PRO A 300 23.24 12.50 4.51
CA PRO A 300 21.94 12.63 5.16
C PRO A 300 21.12 11.33 5.15
N VAL A 301 21.17 10.58 4.04
CA VAL A 301 20.40 9.34 3.90
C VAL A 301 21.11 8.18 4.61
N LEU A 302 22.43 8.06 4.42
CA LEU A 302 23.22 6.99 5.02
C LEU A 302 23.25 7.11 6.55
N SER A 303 23.43 8.31 7.11
CA SER A 303 23.39 8.50 8.57
C SER A 303 22.05 8.06 9.15
N ARG A 304 20.94 8.44 8.50
CA ARG A 304 19.60 8.00 8.89
C ARG A 304 19.43 6.49 8.81
N PHE A 305 19.93 5.86 7.75
CA PHE A 305 19.94 4.40 7.65
C PHE A 305 20.73 3.76 8.81
N LEU A 306 21.96 4.21 9.07
CA LEU A 306 22.82 3.65 10.12
C LEU A 306 22.25 3.83 11.53
N THR A 307 21.64 4.99 11.83
CA THR A 307 20.96 5.23 13.11
C THR A 307 19.77 4.28 13.36
N SER A 308 19.27 3.59 12.33
CA SER A 308 18.24 2.57 12.51
C SER A 308 18.71 1.37 13.33
N PHE A 309 20.01 1.17 13.45
CA PHE A 309 20.62 0.09 14.22
C PHE A 309 21.23 0.59 15.55
N ALA A 310 21.13 1.89 15.83
CA ALA A 310 21.60 2.47 17.09
C ALA A 310 20.52 2.34 18.17
N VAL A 311 20.91 1.80 19.33
CA VAL A 311 20.01 1.53 20.47
C VAL A 311 19.79 2.79 21.34
N SER A 312 20.55 3.86 21.10
CA SER A 312 20.59 5.06 21.95
C SER A 312 19.49 6.11 21.68
N ASP A 313 18.64 5.92 20.68
CA ASP A 313 17.57 6.88 20.37
C ASP A 313 16.36 6.68 21.29
N THR A 314 15.80 7.77 21.85
CA THR A 314 14.58 7.75 22.68
C THR A 314 13.42 7.00 22.03
N SER A 315 13.23 7.19 20.71
CA SER A 315 12.23 6.46 19.92
C SER A 315 12.45 4.94 19.85
N SER A 316 13.69 4.47 19.93
CA SER A 316 14.02 3.04 19.94
C SER A 316 13.71 2.42 21.31
N ILE A 317 13.93 3.16 22.39
CA ILE A 317 13.63 2.73 23.76
C ILE A 317 12.11 2.55 23.95
N GLU A 318 11.31 3.51 23.47
CA GLU A 318 9.85 3.43 23.52
C GLU A 318 9.33 2.18 22.79
N ARG A 319 9.83 1.92 21.56
CA ARG A 319 9.48 0.72 20.78
C ARG A 319 9.86 -0.57 21.50
N ILE A 320 11.01 -0.64 22.15
CA ILE A 320 11.43 -1.83 22.92
C ILE A 320 10.43 -2.11 24.05
N THR A 321 9.97 -1.08 24.76
CA THR A 321 8.95 -1.23 25.80
C THR A 321 7.63 -1.72 25.23
N LEU A 322 7.16 -1.12 24.12
CA LEU A 322 5.94 -1.55 23.42
C LEU A 322 6.03 -3.00 22.94
N TRP A 323 7.20 -3.43 22.45
CA TRP A 323 7.40 -4.81 22.00
C TRP A 323 7.41 -5.80 23.15
N LYS A 324 7.94 -5.44 24.32
CA LYS A 324 7.89 -6.30 25.52
C LYS A 324 6.44 -6.52 25.98
N GLU A 325 5.62 -5.47 25.97
CA GLU A 325 4.20 -5.59 26.32
C GLU A 325 3.43 -6.39 25.26
N ALA A 326 3.75 -6.21 23.97
CA ALA A 326 3.19 -7.04 22.90
C ALA A 326 3.50 -8.53 23.13
N LEU A 327 4.75 -8.85 23.45
CA LEU A 327 5.17 -10.23 23.72
C LEU A 327 4.48 -10.82 24.94
N ARG A 328 4.32 -10.05 26.03
CA ARG A 328 3.55 -10.50 27.20
C ARG A 328 2.10 -10.80 26.84
N SER A 329 1.45 -9.93 26.08
CA SER A 329 0.06 -10.16 25.64
C SER A 329 -0.06 -11.40 24.73
N ILE A 330 0.93 -11.63 23.86
CA ILE A 330 1.01 -12.85 23.03
C ILE A 330 1.20 -14.09 23.92
N GLU A 331 2.00 -14.04 24.97
CA GLU A 331 2.16 -15.16 25.91
C GLU A 331 0.84 -15.49 26.64
N GLU A 332 0.04 -14.49 26.97
CA GLU A 332 -1.26 -14.65 27.62
C GLU A 332 -2.35 -15.19 26.68
N ASN A 333 -2.40 -14.72 25.43
CA ASN A 333 -3.43 -15.07 24.44
C ASN A 333 -2.83 -15.50 23.07
N PRO A 334 -2.02 -16.57 23.00
CA PRO A 334 -1.13 -16.83 21.87
C PRO A 334 -1.84 -17.20 20.57
N MET A 335 -2.94 -17.96 20.65
CA MET A 335 -3.55 -18.55 19.46
C MET A 335 -4.45 -17.57 18.70
N LEU A 336 -5.31 -16.87 19.44
CA LEU A 336 -6.40 -16.05 18.88
C LEU A 336 -6.23 -14.54 19.15
N GLY A 337 -5.27 -14.15 20.00
CA GLY A 337 -5.06 -12.77 20.39
C GLY A 337 -6.19 -12.19 21.23
N VAL A 338 -6.08 -10.91 21.57
CA VAL A 338 -7.01 -10.16 22.43
C VAL A 338 -8.16 -9.49 21.68
N GLY A 339 -8.25 -9.68 20.36
CA GLY A 339 -9.23 -9.03 19.51
C GLY A 339 -8.66 -7.88 18.68
N LEU A 340 -9.20 -7.69 17.47
CA LEU A 340 -8.78 -6.63 16.56
C LEU A 340 -8.85 -5.25 17.24
N GLY A 341 -7.84 -4.41 17.08
CA GLY A 341 -7.81 -3.06 17.67
C GLY A 341 -7.52 -2.99 19.16
N ASN A 342 -7.39 -4.12 19.86
CA ASN A 342 -7.24 -4.14 21.32
C ASN A 342 -5.78 -4.21 21.80
N TYR A 343 -4.80 -3.95 20.93
CA TYR A 343 -3.41 -3.82 21.33
C TYR A 343 -3.23 -2.80 22.49
N LEU A 344 -3.87 -1.63 22.39
CA LEU A 344 -3.76 -0.58 23.41
C LEU A 344 -4.40 -0.98 24.75
N SER A 345 -5.53 -1.67 24.71
CA SER A 345 -6.20 -2.21 25.90
C SER A 345 -5.33 -3.26 26.60
N ALA A 346 -4.64 -4.09 25.83
CA ALA A 346 -3.74 -5.12 26.33
C ALA A 346 -2.42 -4.54 26.90
N ALA A 347 -1.95 -3.40 26.39
CA ALA A 347 -0.69 -2.78 26.86
C ALA A 347 -0.77 -2.13 28.28
N ARG A 348 -1.97 -2.01 28.88
CA ARG A 348 -2.24 -1.49 30.26
C ARG A 348 -1.68 -0.07 30.58
N PRO A 349 -2.09 0.62 31.67
CA PRO A 349 -2.57 2.01 31.66
C PRO A 349 -1.48 3.09 31.80
N LEU A 350 -0.37 2.97 31.06
CA LEU A 350 0.64 4.02 31.02
C LEU A 350 0.23 5.23 30.16
N TYR A 351 -0.90 5.14 29.43
CA TYR A 351 -1.24 6.10 28.38
C TYR A 351 -2.71 6.52 28.42
N SER A 352 -2.96 7.79 28.11
CA SER A 352 -4.28 8.41 28.19
C SER A 352 -5.21 7.91 27.08
N PRO A 353 -6.51 7.66 27.36
CA PRO A 353 -7.50 7.33 26.34
C PRO A 353 -7.51 8.36 25.20
N GLY A 354 -7.48 7.91 23.95
CA GLY A 354 -7.60 8.79 22.75
C GLY A 354 -6.32 9.02 21.96
N THR A 355 -5.19 8.46 22.39
CA THR A 355 -3.91 8.54 21.66
C THR A 355 -3.76 7.33 20.71
N PRO A 356 -3.52 7.52 19.40
CA PRO A 356 -3.32 6.42 18.47
C PRO A 356 -1.97 5.73 18.75
N PHE A 357 -2.02 4.53 19.32
CA PHE A 357 -0.84 3.75 19.71
C PHE A 357 -0.79 2.41 18.96
N TYR A 358 0.36 2.13 18.37
CA TYR A 358 0.67 0.88 17.66
C TYR A 358 2.02 0.36 18.15
N ALA A 359 2.29 -0.96 18.03
CA ALA A 359 3.61 -1.49 18.40
C ALA A 359 4.75 -0.97 17.49
N HIS A 360 4.42 -0.21 16.43
CA HIS A 360 5.35 0.09 15.33
C HIS A 360 6.03 -1.17 14.81
N ASN A 361 5.29 -2.28 14.77
CA ASN A 361 5.70 -3.55 14.20
C ASN A 361 4.43 -4.32 13.84
N LEU A 362 4.14 -4.43 12.54
CA LEU A 362 2.90 -5.03 12.07
C LEU A 362 2.74 -6.49 12.51
N TYR A 363 3.83 -7.22 12.66
CA TYR A 363 3.78 -8.62 13.02
C TYR A 363 3.37 -8.81 14.48
N LEU A 364 3.90 -7.96 15.36
CA LEU A 364 3.49 -7.94 16.78
C LEU A 364 2.06 -7.45 16.94
N ASP A 365 1.63 -6.43 16.19
CA ASP A 365 0.24 -5.98 16.16
C ASP A 365 -0.71 -7.13 15.78
N ILE A 366 -0.45 -7.81 14.66
CA ILE A 366 -1.30 -8.92 14.21
C ILE A 366 -1.27 -10.08 15.20
N ALA A 367 -0.10 -10.46 15.72
CA ALA A 367 0.01 -11.55 16.69
C ALA A 367 -0.71 -11.24 18.01
N THR A 368 -0.67 -9.99 18.46
CA THR A 368 -1.37 -9.57 19.68
C THR A 368 -2.88 -9.52 19.45
N GLU A 369 -3.34 -8.93 18.34
CA GLU A 369 -4.76 -8.66 18.10
C GLU A 369 -5.54 -9.85 17.52
N VAL A 370 -4.89 -10.67 16.68
CA VAL A 370 -5.54 -11.76 15.93
C VAL A 370 -4.84 -13.11 16.19
N GLY A 371 -3.80 -13.13 17.04
CA GLY A 371 -3.09 -14.33 17.43
C GLY A 371 -2.06 -14.80 16.40
N ILE A 372 -1.25 -15.78 16.81
CA ILE A 372 -0.23 -16.40 15.95
C ILE A 372 -0.87 -17.09 14.74
N ILE A 373 -2.12 -17.57 14.86
CA ILE A 373 -2.87 -18.14 13.73
C ILE A 373 -3.15 -17.06 12.67
N GLY A 374 -3.59 -15.87 13.09
CA GLY A 374 -3.79 -14.72 12.21
C GLY A 374 -2.49 -14.29 11.54
N LEU A 375 -1.40 -14.21 12.31
CA LEU A 375 -0.07 -13.89 11.77
C LEU A 375 0.39 -14.94 10.73
N ALA A 376 0.20 -16.23 11.01
CA ALA A 376 0.56 -17.30 10.09
C ALA A 376 -0.24 -17.23 8.78
N MET A 377 -1.54 -16.93 8.85
CA MET A 377 -2.36 -16.70 7.65
C MET A 377 -1.87 -15.48 6.87
N PHE A 378 -1.59 -14.37 7.56
CA PHE A 378 -1.06 -13.14 6.96
C PHE A 378 0.26 -13.39 6.22
N LEU A 379 1.25 -13.99 6.89
CA LEU A 379 2.53 -14.34 6.27
C LEU A 379 2.38 -15.38 5.16
N GLY A 380 1.44 -16.31 5.31
CA GLY A 380 1.07 -17.30 4.30
C GLY A 380 0.71 -16.66 2.95
N ILE A 381 -0.01 -15.53 2.96
CA ILE A 381 -0.38 -14.78 1.75
C ILE A 381 0.88 -14.29 1.01
N PHE A 382 1.88 -13.79 1.73
CA PHE A 382 3.14 -13.34 1.14
C PHE A 382 4.01 -14.51 0.68
N LEU A 383 4.02 -15.63 1.41
CA LEU A 383 4.71 -16.85 0.97
C LEU A 383 4.08 -17.41 -0.31
N TRP A 384 2.75 -17.37 -0.42
CA TRP A 384 2.05 -17.70 -1.66
C TRP A 384 2.47 -16.76 -2.80
N ALA A 385 2.48 -15.46 -2.56
CA ALA A 385 2.87 -14.46 -3.57
C ALA A 385 4.32 -14.70 -4.02
N ALA A 386 5.24 -14.93 -3.09
CA ALA A 386 6.63 -15.25 -3.38
C ALA A 386 6.76 -16.49 -4.27
N ARG A 387 6.02 -17.58 -3.98
CA ARG A 387 6.01 -18.79 -4.82
C ARG A 387 5.54 -18.50 -6.25
N VAL A 388 4.46 -17.74 -6.40
CA VAL A 388 3.93 -17.36 -7.73
C VAL A 388 4.95 -16.53 -8.50
N LEU A 389 5.54 -15.51 -7.87
CA LEU A 389 6.50 -14.62 -8.51
C LEU A 389 7.81 -15.33 -8.85
N LEU A 390 8.28 -16.25 -8.00
CA LEU A 390 9.46 -17.07 -8.30
C LEU A 390 9.23 -18.02 -9.47
N ARG A 391 8.02 -18.55 -9.66
CA ARG A 391 7.67 -19.33 -10.86
C ARG A 391 7.59 -18.45 -12.11
N ALA A 392 7.03 -17.26 -11.98
CA ALA A 392 6.87 -16.30 -13.08
C ALA A 392 8.15 -15.51 -13.45
N ARG A 393 9.25 -15.63 -12.67
CA ARG A 393 10.46 -14.79 -12.82
C ARG A 393 11.12 -14.84 -14.20
N HIS A 394 11.01 -15.99 -14.88
CA HIS A 394 11.60 -16.20 -16.20
C HIS A 394 10.67 -15.77 -17.34
N SER A 395 9.35 -15.83 -17.14
CA SER A 395 8.34 -15.65 -18.19
C SER A 395 7.63 -14.29 -18.14
N ASN A 396 7.62 -13.61 -16.99
CA ASN A 396 6.86 -12.37 -16.82
C ASN A 396 7.71 -11.20 -16.30
N PRO A 397 7.72 -10.04 -17.00
CA PRO A 397 8.49 -8.87 -16.59
C PRO A 397 8.04 -8.25 -15.26
N LEU A 398 6.81 -8.51 -14.80
CA LEU A 398 6.26 -7.98 -13.55
C LEU A 398 6.73 -8.74 -12.31
N ALA A 399 7.25 -9.96 -12.46
CA ALA A 399 7.59 -10.83 -11.34
C ALA A 399 8.61 -10.20 -10.36
N ALA A 400 9.72 -9.68 -10.90
CA ALA A 400 10.76 -9.04 -10.10
C ALA A 400 10.31 -7.73 -9.41
N PRO A 401 9.66 -6.78 -10.11
CA PRO A 401 9.14 -5.58 -9.45
C PRO A 401 8.13 -5.87 -8.35
N LEU A 402 7.18 -6.81 -8.56
CA LEU A 402 6.23 -7.20 -7.52
C LEU A 402 6.94 -7.84 -6.31
N ALA A 403 7.97 -8.67 -6.55
CA ALA A 403 8.75 -9.26 -5.47
C ALA A 403 9.51 -8.20 -4.66
N GLY A 404 10.08 -7.20 -5.33
CA GLY A 404 10.71 -6.05 -4.68
C GLY A 404 9.71 -5.21 -3.86
N ALA A 405 8.50 -4.98 -4.40
CA ALA A 405 7.45 -4.27 -3.68
C ALA A 405 7.00 -5.00 -2.41
N PHE A 406 6.78 -6.32 -2.48
CA PHE A 406 6.43 -7.12 -1.29
C PHE A 406 7.56 -7.19 -0.27
N ALA A 407 8.82 -7.30 -0.72
CA ALA A 407 9.98 -7.28 0.17
C ALA A 407 10.13 -5.92 0.87
N LEU A 408 9.88 -4.81 0.16
CA LEU A 408 9.81 -3.47 0.77
C LEU A 408 8.71 -3.42 1.82
N TYR A 409 7.49 -3.86 1.48
CA TYR A 409 6.37 -3.86 2.40
C TYR A 409 6.71 -4.63 3.68
N LEU A 410 7.21 -5.86 3.55
CA LEU A 410 7.52 -6.72 4.69
C LEU A 410 8.66 -6.17 5.56
N ALA A 411 9.74 -5.70 4.94
CA ALA A 411 10.89 -5.18 5.69
C ALA A 411 10.57 -3.87 6.41
N HIS A 412 9.85 -2.95 5.76
CA HIS A 412 9.38 -1.72 6.41
C HIS A 412 8.41 -2.04 7.55
N SER A 413 7.58 -3.09 7.42
CA SER A 413 6.59 -3.48 8.44
C SER A 413 7.18 -4.08 9.73
N LEU A 414 8.50 -4.32 9.78
CA LEU A 414 9.19 -4.66 11.02
C LEU A 414 9.21 -3.50 12.03
N VAL A 415 9.09 -2.28 11.52
CA VAL A 415 9.28 -1.05 12.29
C VAL A 415 8.13 -0.05 12.13
N GLU A 416 7.06 -0.43 11.41
CA GLU A 416 5.83 0.35 11.21
C GLU A 416 4.61 -0.57 10.99
N THR A 417 3.39 0.00 11.01
CA THR A 417 2.10 -0.72 10.98
C THR A 417 1.21 -0.28 9.81
N PRO A 418 1.61 -0.52 8.54
CA PRO A 418 0.96 0.06 7.36
C PRO A 418 -0.41 -0.51 7.01
N LEU A 419 -0.83 -1.62 7.64
CA LEU A 419 -2.02 -2.39 7.25
C LEU A 419 -3.32 -1.56 7.29
N PHE A 420 -3.38 -0.58 8.19
CA PHE A 420 -4.53 0.32 8.35
C PHE A 420 -4.31 1.68 7.66
N SER A 421 -3.28 1.80 6.81
CA SER A 421 -3.08 2.98 5.98
C SER A 421 -3.85 2.86 4.67
N LEU A 422 -4.72 3.84 4.41
CA LEU A 422 -5.58 3.87 3.22
C LEU A 422 -4.79 3.71 1.92
N HIS A 423 -3.71 4.50 1.77
CA HIS A 423 -2.89 4.50 0.58
C HIS A 423 -2.15 3.19 0.37
N VAL A 424 -1.53 2.70 1.44
CA VAL A 424 -0.70 1.50 1.38
C VAL A 424 -1.56 0.27 1.10
N SER A 425 -2.70 0.15 1.76
CA SER A 425 -3.61 -1.00 1.60
C SER A 425 -4.27 -1.05 0.23
N ILE A 426 -4.60 0.10 -0.38
CA ILE A 426 -5.14 0.15 -1.75
C ILE A 426 -4.05 -0.25 -2.77
N ILE A 427 -2.81 0.23 -2.64
CA ILE A 427 -1.71 -0.20 -3.51
C ILE A 427 -1.38 -1.68 -3.29
N LEU A 428 -1.35 -2.15 -2.04
CA LEU A 428 -1.11 -3.55 -1.72
C LEU A 428 -2.17 -4.47 -2.34
N ALA A 429 -3.44 -4.07 -2.31
CA ALA A 429 -4.51 -4.80 -2.98
C ALA A 429 -4.29 -4.91 -4.50
N LEU A 430 -3.76 -3.85 -5.13
CA LEU A 430 -3.42 -3.84 -6.56
C LEU A 430 -2.26 -4.79 -6.86
N LEU A 431 -1.24 -4.83 -5.99
CA LEU A 431 -0.10 -5.74 -6.11
C LEU A 431 -0.52 -7.22 -5.98
N PHE A 432 -1.44 -7.53 -5.05
CA PHE A 432 -2.01 -8.87 -4.95
C PHE A 432 -2.86 -9.25 -6.17
N ALA A 433 -3.71 -8.35 -6.67
CA ALA A 433 -4.48 -8.57 -7.90
C ALA A 433 -3.57 -8.83 -9.11
N LEU A 434 -2.45 -8.11 -9.24
CA LEU A 434 -1.43 -8.36 -10.25
C LEU A 434 -0.80 -9.74 -10.09
N THR A 435 -0.45 -10.14 -8.87
CA THR A 435 0.18 -11.43 -8.59
C THR A 435 -0.77 -12.59 -8.91
N LEU A 436 -2.05 -12.45 -8.58
CA LEU A 436 -3.11 -13.39 -8.97
C LEU A 436 -3.25 -13.51 -10.50
N SER A 437 -3.12 -12.41 -11.24
CA SER A 437 -3.15 -12.47 -12.71
C SER A 437 -1.95 -13.23 -13.31
N LEU A 438 -0.84 -13.35 -12.55
CA LEU A 438 0.36 -14.09 -12.95
C LEU A 438 0.27 -15.59 -12.66
N SER A 439 -0.33 -15.98 -11.52
CA SER A 439 -0.44 -17.40 -11.13
C SER A 439 -1.13 -18.24 -12.21
N ARG A 440 -2.15 -17.67 -12.85
CA ARG A 440 -2.88 -18.30 -13.96
C ARG A 440 -2.02 -18.56 -15.20
N ARG A 441 -1.11 -17.64 -15.54
CA ARG A 441 -0.28 -17.75 -16.77
C ARG A 441 0.88 -18.73 -16.62
N ALA A 442 1.10 -19.25 -15.42
CA ALA A 442 2.11 -20.27 -15.15
C ALA A 442 1.53 -21.69 -15.16
N THR A 443 0.20 -21.83 -15.13
CA THR A 443 -0.51 -23.12 -15.16
C THR A 443 -1.24 -23.39 -16.48
N ALA A 444 -1.29 -22.40 -17.37
CA ALA A 444 -1.69 -22.53 -18.78
C ALA A 444 -0.44 -22.46 -19.65
#